data_AF-A0A1Q5RIX8-F1
#
_entry.id   AF-A0A1Q5RIX8-F1
#
_cell.length_a   1.000
_cell.length_b   1.000
_cell.length_c   1.000
_cell.angle_alpha   90.00
_cell.angle_beta   90.00
_cell.angle_gamma   90.00
#
_symmetry.space_group_name_H-M   'P 1'
#
loop_
_entity.id
_entity.type
_entity.pdbx_description
1 polymer ?
#
loop_
_entity_poly.entity_id
_entity_poly.type
_entity_poly.pdbx_seq_one_letter_code
_entity_poly.pdbx_strand_id
1 'polypeptide(L)'
;MHRSDQEGHLQQMASAGFGAILAPEHAPKLPSLAAIPIEGDPVRREVQLLAVAGRQYSPALDAFIKVARVRDWTSALDKLCRSSAPASNKDNVRKDDAQGAGSLI
;
A
#
# COMPACT_ATOMS: atom_id res chain seq x y z
N MET A 1 -26.56 -2.13 -3.75
CA MET A 1 -25.29 -2.00 -3.01
C MET A 1 -24.45 -3.22 -3.35
N HIS A 2 -23.28 -3.07 -3.97
CA HIS A 2 -22.45 -4.21 -4.36
C HIS A 2 -21.52 -4.60 -3.21
N ARG A 3 -21.39 -5.90 -2.92
CA ARG A 3 -20.52 -6.42 -1.86
C ARG A 3 -19.86 -7.70 -2.35
N SER A 4 -18.58 -7.84 -2.07
CA SER A 4 -17.85 -9.10 -2.20
C SER A 4 -16.91 -9.27 -1.01
N ASP A 5 -16.66 -10.52 -0.68
CA ASP A 5 -15.66 -11.00 0.28
C ASP A 5 -14.29 -11.22 -0.39
N GLN A 6 -14.24 -11.31 -1.72
CA GLN A 6 -13.01 -11.50 -2.47
C GLN A 6 -12.47 -10.16 -2.97
N GLU A 7 -11.25 -9.85 -2.56
CA GLU A 7 -10.55 -8.61 -2.94
C GLU A 7 -10.44 -8.45 -4.47
N GLY A 8 -10.17 -9.53 -5.20
CA GLY A 8 -10.07 -9.49 -6.66
C GLY A 8 -11.36 -9.01 -7.33
N HIS A 9 -12.52 -9.39 -6.79
CA HIS A 9 -13.81 -8.91 -7.29
C HIS A 9 -14.02 -7.43 -6.98
N LEU A 10 -13.61 -6.96 -5.79
CA LEU A 10 -13.64 -5.54 -5.45
C LEU A 10 -12.78 -4.71 -6.41
N GLN A 11 -11.61 -5.23 -6.80
CA GLN A 11 -10.74 -4.59 -7.79
C GLN A 11 -11.38 -4.52 -9.19
N GLN A 12 -12.02 -5.60 -9.65
CA GLN A 12 -12.74 -5.58 -10.93
C GLN A 12 -13.88 -4.56 -10.92
N MET A 13 -14.62 -4.45 -9.81
CA MET A 13 -15.67 -3.44 -9.67
C MET A 13 -15.10 -2.02 -9.71
N ALA A 14 -13.99 -1.75 -9.01
CA ALA A 14 -13.32 -0.46 -9.09
C ALA A 14 -12.86 -0.15 -10.52
N SER A 15 -12.26 -1.12 -11.21
CA SER A 15 -11.81 -0.97 -12.60
C SER A 15 -12.96 -0.74 -13.58
N ALA A 16 -14.16 -1.26 -13.28
CA ALA A 16 -15.37 -1.05 -14.06
C ALA A 16 -16.08 0.28 -13.72
N GLY A 17 -15.49 1.13 -12.86
CA GLY A 17 -16.02 2.44 -12.51
C GLY A 17 -17.06 2.44 -11.38
N PHE A 18 -17.21 1.32 -10.65
CA PHE A 18 -18.13 1.25 -9.50
C PHE A 18 -17.59 1.90 -8.22
N GLY A 19 -16.45 2.60 -8.28
CA GLY A 19 -15.92 3.42 -7.20
C GLY A 19 -14.43 3.20 -6.94
N ALA A 20 -14.02 3.44 -5.69
CA ALA A 20 -12.66 3.23 -5.21
C ALA A 20 -12.63 2.16 -4.11
N ILE A 21 -11.45 1.56 -3.91
CA ILE A 21 -11.21 0.55 -2.87
C ILE A 21 -10.04 0.98 -1.99
N LEU A 22 -10.10 0.60 -0.72
CA LEU A 22 -8.96 0.65 0.19
C LEU A 22 -8.34 -0.74 0.22
N ALA A 23 -7.06 -0.83 -0.11
CA ALA A 23 -6.30 -2.06 -0.09
C ALA A 23 -4.96 -1.82 0.61
N PRO A 24 -4.42 -2.82 1.33
CA PRO A 24 -3.06 -2.75 1.83
C PRO A 24 -2.07 -2.51 0.70
N GLU A 25 -0.97 -1.82 1.00
CA GLU A 25 0.12 -1.54 0.04
C GLU A 25 0.76 -2.79 -0.58
N HIS A 26 0.68 -3.94 0.08
CA HIS A 26 1.21 -5.22 -0.37
C HIS A 26 0.16 -6.07 -1.11
N ALA A 27 -1.09 -5.59 -1.23
CA ALA A 27 -2.14 -6.29 -1.94
C ALA A 27 -1.79 -6.40 -3.44
N PRO A 28 -1.96 -7.57 -4.07
CA PRO A 28 -1.77 -7.71 -5.51
C PRO A 28 -2.73 -6.79 -6.26
N LYS A 29 -2.20 -5.84 -7.04
CA LYS A 29 -3.01 -4.83 -7.72
C LYS A 29 -3.30 -5.19 -9.17
N LEU A 30 -4.53 -4.98 -9.62
CA LEU A 30 -4.87 -5.02 -11.03
C LEU A 30 -4.10 -3.93 -11.82
N PRO A 31 -3.47 -4.26 -12.96
CA PRO A 31 -2.72 -3.26 -13.74
C PRO A 31 -3.55 -2.07 -14.22
N SER A 32 -4.86 -2.23 -14.40
CA SER A 32 -5.78 -1.17 -14.82
C SER A 32 -6.11 -0.15 -13.72
N LEU A 33 -5.72 -0.43 -12.47
CA LEU A 33 -6.01 0.45 -11.33
C LEU A 33 -4.79 1.28 -10.93
N ALA A 34 -5.01 2.58 -10.82
CA ALA A 34 -4.09 3.46 -10.11
C ALA A 34 -4.21 3.20 -8.60
N ALA A 35 -3.06 3.21 -7.91
CA ALA A 35 -3.02 3.18 -6.45
C ALA A 35 -2.45 4.51 -5.97
N ILE A 36 -3.10 5.09 -4.98
CA ILE A 36 -2.69 6.36 -4.37
C ILE A 36 -2.43 6.06 -2.90
N PRO A 37 -1.20 6.28 -2.39
CA PRO A 37 -0.91 6.11 -0.98
C PRO A 37 -1.68 7.15 -0.15
N ILE A 38 -2.18 6.73 1.01
CA ILE A 38 -2.89 7.62 1.94
C ILE A 38 -1.86 8.23 2.88
N GLU A 39 -1.68 9.54 2.80
CA GLU A 39 -0.75 10.26 3.67
C GLU A 39 -1.22 10.19 5.13
N GLY A 40 -0.29 9.92 6.05
CA GLY A 40 -0.61 9.75 7.47
C GLY A 40 -1.45 8.50 7.78
N ASP A 41 -1.36 7.47 6.93
CA ASP A 41 -2.19 6.25 6.92
C ASP A 41 -2.81 5.87 8.28
N PRO A 42 -4.12 6.15 8.47
CA PRO A 42 -4.81 5.80 9.70
C PRO A 42 -5.26 4.32 9.72
N VAL A 43 -5.18 3.61 8.58
CA VAL A 43 -5.77 2.28 8.42
C VAL A 43 -4.72 1.20 8.68
N ARG A 44 -4.48 0.94 9.96
CA ARG A 44 -3.60 -0.17 10.38
C ARG A 44 -4.38 -1.46 10.55
N ARG A 45 -3.79 -2.56 10.09
CA ARG A 45 -4.31 -3.91 10.34
C ARG A 45 -3.29 -4.71 11.14
N GLU A 46 -3.75 -5.29 12.24
CA GLU A 46 -2.93 -6.20 13.03
C GLU A 46 -2.98 -7.60 12.42
N VAL A 47 -1.80 -8.16 12.13
CA VAL A 47 -1.65 -9.54 11.64
C VAL A 47 -0.98 -10.35 12.73
N GLN A 48 -1.67 -11.38 13.21
CA GLN A 48 -1.19 -12.25 14.28
C GLN A 48 -0.99 -13.68 13.78
N LEU A 49 0.14 -14.30 14.16
CA LEU A 49 0.36 -15.73 13.98
C LEU A 49 -0.09 -16.47 15.25
N LEU A 50 -1.17 -17.24 15.12
CA LEU A 50 -1.76 -18.01 16.20
C LEU A 50 -1.45 -19.51 16.03
N ALA A 51 -1.07 -20.17 17.12
CA ALA A 51 -0.88 -21.61 17.18
C ALA A 51 -1.54 -22.18 18.44
N VAL A 52 -2.09 -23.40 18.35
CA VAL A 52 -2.77 -24.05 19.47
C VAL A 52 -1.74 -24.55 20.47
N ALA A 53 -1.84 -24.11 21.73
CA ALA A 53 -0.98 -24.57 22.80
C ALA A 53 -1.17 -26.08 23.06
N GLY A 54 -0.08 -26.79 23.39
CA GLY A 54 -0.12 -28.22 23.74
C GLY A 54 -0.24 -29.19 22.56
N ARG A 55 -0.29 -28.71 21.30
CA ARG A 55 -0.14 -29.59 20.12
C ARG A 55 1.32 -29.78 19.76
N GLN A 56 1.71 -31.02 19.45
CA GLN A 56 3.00 -31.28 18.83
C GLN A 56 2.98 -30.71 17.41
N TYR A 57 3.77 -29.66 17.19
CA TYR A 57 3.88 -29.04 15.88
C TYR A 57 4.71 -29.92 14.94
N SER A 58 4.35 -29.91 13.66
CA SER A 58 5.21 -30.51 12.64
C SER A 58 6.53 -29.74 12.55
N PRO A 59 7.64 -30.38 12.13
CA PRO A 59 8.92 -29.70 11.93
C PRO A 59 8.81 -28.48 11.00
N ALA A 60 7.92 -28.54 9.99
CA ALA A 60 7.67 -27.42 9.08
C ALA A 60 7.01 -26.23 9.79
N LEU A 61 6.00 -26.48 10.64
CA LEU A 61 5.33 -25.41 11.38
C LEU A 61 6.25 -24.79 12.43
N ASP A 62 7.04 -25.60 13.13
CA ASP A 62 8.01 -25.12 14.10
C ASP A 62 9.08 -24.23 13.44
N ALA A 63 9.61 -24.66 12.28
CA ALA A 63 10.53 -23.85 11.49
C ALA A 63 9.89 -22.53 11.02
N PHE A 64 8.64 -22.57 10.56
CA PHE A 64 7.91 -21.37 10.15
C PHE A 64 7.72 -20.39 11.31
N ILE A 65 7.29 -20.87 12.49
CA ILE A 65 7.12 -20.02 13.68
C ILE A 65 8.46 -19.38 14.08
N LYS A 66 9.56 -20.15 14.05
CA LYS A 66 10.90 -19.62 14.35
C LYS A 66 11.32 -18.52 13.38
N VAL A 67 11.17 -18.76 12.08
CA VAL A 67 11.47 -17.75 11.04
C VAL A 67 10.59 -16.50 11.23
N ALA A 68 9.30 -16.70 11.49
CA ALA A 68 8.37 -15.60 11.70
C ALA A 68 8.71 -14.77 12.95
N ARG A 69 9.23 -15.39 14.02
CA ARG A 69 9.64 -14.65 15.24
C ARG A 69 10.95 -13.89 15.09
N VAL A 70 11.92 -14.46 14.37
CA VAL A 70 13.24 -13.83 14.18
C VAL A 70 13.18 -12.66 13.19
N ARG A 71 12.19 -12.66 12.29
CA ARG A 71 12.02 -11.59 11.31
C ARG A 71 11.53 -10.30 11.99
N ASP A 72 12.25 -9.22 11.76
CA ASP A 72 11.75 -7.87 12.05
C ASP A 72 10.71 -7.46 10.99
N TRP A 73 9.44 -7.59 11.37
CA TRP A 73 8.31 -7.23 10.52
C TRP A 73 8.10 -5.72 10.42
N THR A 74 8.49 -4.95 11.44
CA THR A 74 8.35 -3.49 11.43
C THR A 74 9.27 -2.88 10.39
N SER A 75 10.54 -3.27 10.38
CA SER A 75 11.49 -2.80 9.35
C SER A 75 11.11 -3.28 7.95
N ALA A 76 10.56 -4.49 7.82
CA ALA A 76 10.10 -5.01 6.54
C ALA A 76 8.90 -4.22 5.99
N LEU A 77 7.92 -3.90 6.85
CA LEU A 77 6.75 -3.11 6.47
C LEU A 77 7.14 -1.68 6.08
N ASP A 78 7.99 -1.02 6.88
CA ASP A 78 8.48 0.34 6.57
C ASP A 78 9.17 0.44 5.21
N LYS A 79 9.90 -0.61 4.79
CA LYS A 79 10.52 -0.65 3.46
C LYS A 79 9.48 -0.74 2.35
N LEU A 80 8.42 -1.52 2.56
CA LEU A 80 7.32 -1.65 1.60
C LEU A 80 6.54 -0.34 1.48
N CYS A 81 6.15 0.30 2.60
CA CYS A 81 5.53 1.63 2.60
C CYS A 81 6.36 2.66 1.81
N ARG A 82 7.70 2.66 2.01
CA ARG A 82 8.58 3.60 1.29
C ARG A 82 8.71 3.29 -0.19
N SER A 83 8.59 2.02 -0.60
CA SER A 83 8.67 1.62 -2.01
C SER A 83 7.39 1.93 -2.81
N SER A 84 6.24 2.01 -2.13
CA SER A 84 4.95 2.34 -2.74
C SER A 84 4.71 3.84 -2.85
N ALA A 85 5.49 4.67 -2.17
CA ALA A 85 5.46 6.12 -2.33
C ALA A 85 5.96 6.51 -3.73
N PRO A 86 5.16 7.23 -4.54
CA PRO A 86 5.65 7.74 -5.82
C PRO A 86 6.81 8.71 -5.56
N ALA A 87 7.81 8.68 -6.45
CA ALA A 87 8.91 9.63 -6.42
C ALA A 87 8.35 11.06 -6.26
N SER A 88 8.79 11.73 -5.20
CA SER A 88 8.43 13.12 -4.90
C SER A 88 8.71 13.96 -6.15
N ASN A 89 7.67 14.32 -6.89
CA ASN A 89 7.76 15.25 -8.00
C ASN A 89 8.04 16.63 -7.42
N LYS A 90 9.33 16.96 -7.26
CA LYS A 90 9.80 18.27 -6.80
C LYS A 90 10.31 19.15 -7.95
N ASP A 91 10.19 18.70 -9.19
CA ASP A 91 10.84 19.34 -10.35
C ASP A 91 9.99 20.39 -11.07
N ASN A 92 8.76 20.65 -10.62
CA ASN A 92 7.83 21.57 -11.28
C ASN A 92 7.76 22.99 -10.68
N VAL A 93 8.73 23.40 -9.85
CA VAL A 93 8.96 24.85 -9.63
C VAL A 93 9.90 25.35 -10.72
N ARG A 94 9.37 25.42 -11.96
CA ARG A 94 9.98 26.23 -13.00
C ARG A 94 9.75 27.68 -12.61
N LYS A 95 10.84 28.32 -12.21
CA LYS A 95 11.02 29.75 -12.04
C LYS A 95 10.61 30.43 -13.34
N ASP A 96 9.45 31.07 -13.38
CA ASP A 96 9.14 32.04 -14.43
C ASP A 96 9.68 33.39 -13.98
N ASP A 97 10.75 33.78 -14.67
CA ASP A 97 11.51 34.99 -14.44
C ASP A 97 10.65 36.24 -14.69
N ALA A 98 10.85 37.23 -13.83
CA ALA A 98 10.44 38.60 -14.09
C ALA A 98 11.14 39.13 -15.35
N GLN A 99 10.40 39.60 -16.36
CA GLN A 99 10.76 40.78 -17.18
C GLN A 99 9.67 41.10 -18.22
N GLY A 100 9.38 42.39 -18.40
CA GLY A 100 8.56 42.94 -19.49
C GLY A 100 7.51 43.93 -18.98
N ALA A 101 7.91 45.02 -18.30
CA ALA A 101 8.21 46.31 -18.93
C ALA A 101 7.07 46.80 -19.86
N GLY A 102 6.46 47.92 -19.48
CA GLY A 102 5.26 48.46 -20.10
C GLY A 102 5.43 48.94 -21.54
N SER A 103 4.29 49.15 -22.19
CA SER A 103 4.10 50.29 -23.07
C SER A 103 2.60 50.62 -23.13
N LEU A 104 2.24 51.79 -22.59
CA LEU A 104 1.17 52.61 -23.15
C LEU A 104 1.49 52.82 -24.63
N ILE A 105 0.53 52.65 -25.55
CA ILE A 105 -0.32 53.67 -26.17
C ILE A 105 -1.49 52.93 -26.83
#